data_AF-A0A9N9BN89-F1
#
_entry.id   AF-A0A9N9BN89-F1
#
_cell.length_a   1.000
_cell.length_b   1.000
_cell.length_c   1.000
_cell.angle_alpha   90.00
_cell.angle_beta   90.00
_cell.angle_gamma   90.00
#
_symmetry.space_group_name_H-M   'P 1'
#
loop_
_entity.id
_entity.type
_entity.pdbx_description
1 polymer ?
#
loop_
_entity_poly.entity_id
_entity_poly.type
_entity_poly.pdbx_seq_one_letter_code
_entity_poly.pdbx_strand_id
1 'polypeptide(L)'
;MSSDVTSSSTSVMSNLPTVEHVKAWSRDEVKTFLQKNKARLDLEYRDIEILYNQRVKGSNFFDFTAMDFERWGIPGGPAKEIDKLIKEIKGELPVATTSHQPTSMGTLTNLFGQM
;
A
#
# COMPACT_ATOMS: atom_id res chain seq x y z
N MET A 1 30.06 18.19 26.46
CA MET A 1 29.94 16.88 25.78
C MET A 1 28.55 16.84 25.16
N SER A 2 28.45 17.09 23.85
CA SER A 2 27.20 16.96 23.11
C SER A 2 26.93 15.50 22.85
N SER A 3 25.75 15.03 23.22
CA SER A 3 25.16 13.81 22.68
C SER A 3 23.83 14.21 22.07
N ASP A 4 23.86 14.60 20.79
CA ASP A 4 22.65 14.71 20.00
C ASP A 4 22.03 13.31 19.90
N VAL A 5 20.92 13.16 20.62
CA VAL A 5 20.06 11.98 20.55
C VAL A 5 19.55 11.94 19.12
N THR A 6 20.12 11.04 18.34
CA THR A 6 19.62 10.73 17.00
C THR A 6 18.20 10.22 17.18
N SER A 7 17.24 11.12 16.94
CA SER A 7 15.84 10.79 16.74
C SER A 7 15.77 9.85 15.55
N SER A 8 15.83 8.55 15.82
CA SER A 8 15.40 7.53 14.87
C SER A 8 13.90 7.69 14.73
N SER A 9 13.50 8.60 13.85
CA SER A 9 12.16 8.63 13.32
C SER A 9 11.96 7.29 12.63
N THR A 10 11.28 6.37 13.31
CA THR A 10 10.74 5.15 12.73
C THR A 10 9.67 5.56 11.72
N SER A 11 10.12 6.00 10.53
CA SER A 11 9.29 5.94 9.35
C SER A 11 8.96 4.47 9.18
N VAL A 12 7.71 4.11 9.42
CA VAL A 12 7.14 2.81 9.12
C VAL A 12 7.29 2.55 7.63
N MET A 13 8.48 2.13 7.19
CA MET A 13 8.65 1.46 5.92
C MET A 13 7.87 0.16 6.07
N SER A 14 6.65 0.15 5.56
CA SER A 14 5.93 -1.08 5.28
C SER A 14 6.85 -1.91 4.38
N ASN A 15 7.53 -2.91 4.96
CA ASN A 15 8.33 -3.87 4.21
C ASN A 15 7.38 -4.75 3.39
N LEU A 16 6.80 -4.18 2.33
CA LEU A 16 6.01 -4.91 1.36
C LEU A 16 6.93 -5.80 0.52
N PRO A 17 6.48 -7.01 0.16
CA PRO A 17 7.20 -7.85 -0.76
C PRO A 17 7.27 -7.21 -2.16
N THR A 18 8.27 -7.56 -2.95
CA THR A 18 8.31 -7.17 -4.37
C THR A 18 7.32 -7.99 -5.20
N VAL A 19 6.90 -7.47 -6.35
CA VAL A 19 6.00 -8.16 -7.28
C VAL A 19 6.56 -9.51 -7.70
N GLU A 20 7.85 -9.59 -8.03
CA GLU A 20 8.52 -10.83 -8.45
C GLU A 20 8.49 -11.87 -7.34
N HIS A 21 8.73 -11.44 -6.09
CA HIS A 21 8.71 -12.34 -4.94
C HIS A 21 7.29 -12.88 -4.69
N VAL A 22 6.27 -12.01 -4.74
CA VAL A 22 4.88 -12.45 -4.61
C VAL A 22 4.49 -13.41 -5.72
N LYS A 23 4.89 -13.18 -6.97
CA LYS A 23 4.57 -14.08 -8.09
C LYS A 23 5.07 -15.51 -7.90
N ALA A 24 6.14 -15.71 -7.12
CA ALA A 24 6.70 -17.02 -6.81
C ALA A 24 5.93 -17.76 -5.70
N TRP A 25 5.03 -17.09 -4.98
CA TRP A 25 4.34 -17.68 -3.84
C TRP A 25 3.40 -18.82 -4.23
N SER A 26 3.49 -19.88 -3.44
CA SER A 26 2.46 -20.90 -3.31
C SER A 26 1.16 -20.32 -2.73
N ARG A 27 0.10 -21.12 -2.80
CA ARG A 27 -1.20 -20.81 -2.18
C ARG A 27 -1.07 -20.63 -0.65
N ASP A 28 -0.21 -21.43 0.00
CA ASP A 28 -0.01 -21.36 1.45
C ASP A 28 0.76 -20.09 1.87
N GLU A 29 1.68 -19.62 1.03
CA GLU A 29 2.38 -18.35 1.26
C GLU A 29 1.45 -17.15 1.10
N VAL A 30 0.56 -17.14 0.09
CA VAL A 30 -0.50 -16.13 -0.03
C VAL A 30 -1.39 -16.12 1.22
N LYS A 31 -1.84 -17.30 1.67
CA LYS A 31 -2.63 -17.43 2.92
C LYS A 31 -1.89 -16.84 4.11
N THR A 32 -0.62 -17.21 4.29
CA THR A 32 0.22 -16.72 5.41
C THR A 32 0.38 -15.20 5.37
N PHE A 33 0.58 -14.63 4.18
CA PHE A 33 0.68 -13.19 4.00
C PHE A 33 -0.62 -12.46 4.37
N LEU A 34 -1.78 -12.97 3.92
CA LEU A 34 -3.08 -12.41 4.26
C LEU A 34 -3.37 -12.52 5.76
N GLN A 35 -3.00 -13.63 6.40
CA GLN A 35 -3.11 -13.80 7.86
C GLN A 35 -2.29 -12.77 8.63
N LYS A 36 -1.04 -12.51 8.21
CA LYS A 36 -0.17 -11.50 8.81
C LYS A 36 -0.73 -10.08 8.66
N ASN A 37 -1.50 -9.82 7.61
CA ASN A 37 -2.11 -8.52 7.31
C ASN A 37 -3.61 -8.45 7.65
N LYS A 38 -4.15 -9.47 8.32
CA LYS A 38 -5.60 -9.63 8.57
C LYS A 38 -6.23 -8.38 9.20
N ALA A 39 -5.59 -7.81 10.22
CA ALA A 39 -6.08 -6.62 10.90
C ALA A 39 -6.07 -5.37 10.02
N ARG A 40 -5.05 -5.22 9.16
CA ARG A 40 -4.96 -4.10 8.22
C ARG A 40 -6.02 -4.18 7.12
N LEU A 41 -6.34 -5.40 6.71
CA LEU A 41 -7.28 -5.69 5.61
C LEU A 41 -8.71 -5.92 6.09
N ASP A 42 -8.96 -5.81 7.41
CA ASP A 42 -10.25 -6.11 8.04
C ASP A 42 -10.80 -7.51 7.67
N LEU A 43 -9.91 -8.50 7.49
CA LEU A 43 -10.29 -9.84 7.08
C LEU A 43 -10.71 -10.68 8.29
N GLU A 44 -11.66 -11.60 8.10
CA GLU A 44 -11.90 -12.73 8.97
C GLU A 44 -11.17 -13.98 8.49
N TYR A 45 -11.12 -15.02 9.34
CA TYR A 45 -10.54 -16.31 8.92
C TYR A 45 -11.29 -16.92 7.72
N ARG A 46 -12.62 -16.76 7.69
CA ARG A 46 -13.46 -17.24 6.59
C ARG A 46 -13.10 -16.58 5.26
N ASP A 47 -12.80 -15.29 5.26
CA ASP A 47 -12.40 -14.55 4.04
C ASP A 47 -11.11 -15.12 3.44
N ILE A 48 -10.13 -15.41 4.32
CA ILE A 48 -8.86 -16.01 3.91
C ILE A 48 -9.09 -17.44 3.41
N GLU A 49 -10.01 -18.20 4.01
CA GLU A 49 -10.39 -19.54 3.53
C GLU A 49 -11.07 -19.50 2.17
N ILE A 50 -11.90 -18.49 1.88
CA ILE A 50 -12.50 -18.29 0.55
C ILE A 50 -11.39 -18.12 -0.50
N LEU A 51 -10.45 -17.19 -0.26
CA LEU A 51 -9.31 -16.95 -1.16
C LEU A 51 -8.43 -18.19 -1.32
N TYR A 52 -8.21 -18.91 -0.22
CA TYR A 52 -7.56 -20.20 -0.26
C TYR A 52 -8.35 -21.11 -1.20
N ASN A 53 -9.62 -21.37 -0.97
CA ASN A 53 -10.45 -22.31 -1.74
C ASN A 53 -10.59 -21.97 -3.22
N GLN A 54 -10.48 -20.69 -3.60
CA GLN A 54 -10.35 -20.26 -4.99
C GLN A 54 -8.99 -20.55 -5.64
N ARG A 55 -8.08 -21.19 -4.91
CA ARG A 55 -6.73 -21.59 -5.35
C ARG A 55 -5.89 -20.40 -5.79
N VAL A 56 -6.07 -19.25 -5.15
CA VAL A 56 -5.26 -18.06 -5.39
C VAL A 56 -3.81 -18.34 -4.97
N LYS A 57 -2.88 -18.11 -5.88
CA LYS A 57 -1.43 -18.23 -5.67
C LYS A 57 -0.74 -16.97 -6.14
N GLY A 58 0.54 -16.83 -5.83
CA GLY A 58 1.34 -15.67 -6.20
C GLY A 58 1.20 -15.26 -7.67
N SER A 59 1.28 -16.24 -8.57
CA SER A 59 1.31 -15.99 -10.01
C SER A 59 0.03 -15.37 -10.58
N ASN A 60 -1.11 -15.48 -9.88
CA ASN A 60 -2.40 -14.91 -10.32
C ASN A 60 -3.02 -13.94 -9.29
N PHE A 61 -2.40 -13.75 -8.12
CA PHE A 61 -2.90 -12.88 -7.05
C PHE A 61 -3.16 -11.44 -7.54
N PHE A 62 -2.31 -10.96 -8.44
CA PHE A 62 -2.34 -9.61 -9.00
C PHE A 62 -3.36 -9.39 -10.12
N ASP A 63 -4.02 -10.46 -10.58
CA ASP A 63 -4.95 -10.42 -11.71
C ASP A 63 -6.40 -10.15 -11.25
N PHE A 64 -6.65 -10.23 -9.93
CA PHE A 64 -7.97 -10.06 -9.34
C PHE A 64 -8.21 -8.63 -8.88
N THR A 65 -9.48 -8.25 -8.94
CA THR A 65 -9.98 -6.93 -8.51
C THR A 65 -10.87 -7.07 -7.28
N ALA A 66 -11.21 -5.94 -6.64
CA ALA A 66 -12.22 -5.90 -5.58
C ALA A 66 -13.54 -6.61 -5.99
N MET A 67 -13.98 -6.43 -7.24
CA MET A 67 -15.19 -7.08 -7.75
C MET A 67 -15.09 -8.61 -7.81
N ASP A 68 -13.92 -9.16 -8.11
CA ASP A 68 -13.71 -10.61 -8.11
C ASP A 68 -13.79 -11.17 -6.69
N PHE A 69 -13.19 -10.48 -5.72
CA PHE A 69 -13.27 -10.84 -4.31
C PHE A 69 -14.70 -10.79 -3.78
N GLU A 70 -15.46 -9.74 -4.11
CA GLU A 70 -16.88 -9.62 -3.76
C GLU A 70 -17.72 -10.77 -4.35
N ARG A 71 -17.47 -11.14 -5.62
CA ARG A 71 -18.14 -12.28 -6.26
C ARG A 71 -17.88 -13.62 -5.57
N TRP A 72 -16.75 -13.76 -4.87
CA TRP A 72 -16.43 -14.96 -4.10
C TRP A 72 -16.99 -14.93 -2.67
N GLY A 73 -17.63 -13.84 -2.26
CA GLY A 73 -18.26 -13.68 -0.95
C GLY A 73 -17.43 -12.93 0.09
N ILE A 74 -16.35 -12.25 -0.33
CA ILE A 74 -15.61 -11.34 0.56
C ILE A 74 -16.42 -10.04 0.71
N PRO A 75 -16.64 -9.51 1.93
CA PRO A 75 -17.33 -8.23 2.09
C PRO A 75 -16.61 -7.09 1.37
N GLY A 76 -17.38 -6.10 0.89
CA GLY A 76 -16.86 -5.04 0.02
C GLY A 76 -15.80 -4.13 0.64
N GLY A 77 -15.78 -3.97 1.97
CA GLY A 77 -14.71 -3.25 2.67
C GLY A 77 -13.36 -3.97 2.53
N PRO A 78 -13.22 -5.19 3.08
CA PRO A 78 -12.02 -6.00 2.92
C PRO A 78 -11.60 -6.24 1.47
N ALA A 79 -12.55 -6.43 0.55
CA ALA A 79 -12.26 -6.59 -0.89
C ALA A 79 -11.50 -5.37 -1.46
N LYS A 80 -11.92 -4.14 -1.10
CA LYS A 80 -11.23 -2.90 -1.50
C LYS A 80 -9.86 -2.75 -0.87
N GLU A 81 -9.68 -3.16 0.39
CA GLU A 81 -8.37 -3.11 1.05
C GLU A 81 -7.37 -4.11 0.43
N ILE A 82 -7.82 -5.29 -0.01
CA ILE A 82 -6.97 -6.22 -0.76
C ILE A 82 -6.55 -5.61 -2.12
N ASP A 83 -7.49 -5.03 -2.87
CA ASP A 83 -7.19 -4.37 -4.15
C ASP A 83 -6.21 -3.20 -3.97
N LYS A 84 -6.37 -2.41 -2.91
CA LYS A 84 -5.43 -1.35 -2.55
C LYS A 84 -4.05 -1.89 -2.20
N LEU A 85 -3.95 -2.99 -1.46
CA LEU A 85 -2.69 -3.66 -1.16
C LEU A 85 -2.01 -4.17 -2.43
N ILE A 86 -2.76 -4.75 -3.37
CA ILE A 86 -2.24 -5.16 -4.67
C ILE A 86 -1.61 -3.97 -5.40
N LYS A 87 -2.29 -2.83 -5.43
CA LYS A 87 -1.78 -1.58 -6.03
C LYS A 87 -0.56 -1.03 -5.30
N GLU A 88 -0.52 -1.12 -3.97
CA GLU A 88 0.64 -0.71 -3.16
C GLU A 88 1.88 -1.55 -3.50
N ILE A 89 1.72 -2.87 -3.59
CA ILE A 89 2.81 -3.80 -3.98
C ILE A 89 3.29 -3.54 -5.41
N LYS A 90 2.39 -3.20 -6.33
CA LYS A 90 2.74 -2.83 -7.71
C LYS A 90 3.34 -1.42 -7.83
N GLY A 91 3.32 -0.60 -6.77
CA GLY A 91 3.74 0.80 -6.83
C GLY A 91 2.78 1.71 -7.61
N GLU A 92 1.51 1.32 -7.74
CA GLU A 92 0.47 2.04 -8.49
C GLU A 92 -0.28 3.08 -7.65
N LEU A 93 -0.08 3.11 -6.33
CA LEU A 93 -0.61 4.19 -5.50
C LEU A 93 0.32 5.39 -5.56
N PRO A 94 -0.20 6.62 -5.73
CA PRO A 94 0.62 7.81 -5.59
C PRO A 94 1.16 7.83 -4.18
N VAL A 95 2.49 7.77 -4.04
CA VAL A 95 3.17 8.11 -2.80
C VAL A 95 2.65 9.50 -2.44
N ALA A 96 1.99 9.63 -1.29
CA ALA A 96 1.72 10.95 -0.72
C ALA A 96 3.08 11.54 -0.33
N THR A 97 3.86 11.99 -1.31
CA THR A 97 5.00 12.86 -1.09
C THR A 97 4.39 14.15 -0.58
N THR A 98 4.43 14.30 0.75
CA THR A 98 4.28 15.59 1.43
C THR A 98 5.06 16.62 0.64
N SER A 99 4.32 17.48 -0.07
CA SER A 99 4.81 18.66 -0.77
C SER A 99 5.56 19.53 0.23
N HIS A 100 6.87 19.33 0.34
CA HIS A 100 7.75 20.33 0.88
C HIS A 100 7.86 21.41 -0.20
N GLN A 101 7.06 22.46 -0.06
CA GLN A 101 7.29 23.71 -0.75
C GLN A 101 8.64 24.27 -0.27
N PRO A 102 9.67 24.40 -1.11
CA PRO A 102 10.78 25.27 -0.77
C PRO A 102 10.31 26.72 -0.96
N THR A 103 10.29 27.45 0.14
CA THR A 103 10.22 28.91 0.18
C THR A 103 11.24 29.50 -0.79
N SER A 104 10.77 30.20 -1.81
CA SER A 104 11.55 31.21 -2.53
C SER A 104 10.62 32.36 -2.91
N MET A 105 10.29 33.18 -1.91
CA MET A 105 9.80 34.53 -2.15
C MET A 105 11.00 35.38 -2.54
N GLY A 106 11.29 35.42 -3.84
CA GLY A 106 12.23 36.37 -4.43
C GLY A 106 11.69 37.79 -4.29
N THR A 107 12.48 38.64 -3.65
CA THR A 107 12.23 40.06 -3.39
C THR A 107 12.26 40.90 -4.68
N LEU A 108 11.18 41.68 -4.86
CA LEU A 108 11.02 43.02 -5.48
C LEU A 108 11.64 43.35 -6.84
N THR A 109 10.82 43.90 -7.74
CA THR A 109 11.17 45.19 -8.39
C THR A 109 9.92 46.02 -8.72
N ASN A 110 9.95 47.29 -8.28
CA ASN A 110 8.94 48.32 -8.47
C ASN A 110 8.72 48.66 -9.96
N LEU A 111 7.46 48.85 -10.37
CA LEU A 111 7.12 49.48 -11.65
C LEU A 111 5.87 50.38 -11.54
N PHE A 112 5.98 51.45 -10.76
CA PHE A 112 5.08 52.60 -10.93
C PHE A 112 5.92 53.84 -11.23
N GLY A 113 5.98 54.16 -12.51
CA GLY A 113 6.27 55.47 -13.05
C GLY A 113 5.20 55.80 -14.09
N GLN A 114 4.78 57.07 -14.11
CA GLN A 114 3.80 57.71 -15.03
C GLN A 114 2.34 57.42 -14.62
N MET A 115 1.53 58.38 -14.18
CA MET A 115 1.41 59.82 -14.48
C MET A 115 1.06 60.63 -13.23
#